data_AF-A0AA40T397-F1
#
_entry.id   AF-A0AA40T397-F1
#
_cell.length_a   1.000
_cell.length_b   1.000
_cell.length_c   1.000
_cell.angle_alpha   90.00
_cell.angle_beta   90.00
_cell.angle_gamma   90.00
#
_symmetry.space_group_name_H-M   'P 1'
#
loop_
_entity.id
_entity.type
_entity.pdbx_description
1 polymer ?
#
loop_
_entity_poly.entity_id
_entity_poly.type
_entity_poly.pdbx_seq_one_letter_code
_entity_poly.pdbx_strand_id
1 'polypeptide(L)'
;MSNKLERLICLLICLCSLVPSVPLKAETPEEWVTLGKRIHGGFGSYIALGIRIGLDAMKRLDAKPRELDVTYFDGANAPCPCVADGIMIATVATPGQNSLRVISSKSDSNNFGVVVIKNKKTGELLRYVIPAAARSLLDKWNQDLNERQRYDAVMNTSSDSLFRVFSNNKKSYKAPKDLPKLYIFLMPIRKG
;
A
#
# COMPACT_ATOMS: atom_id res chain seq x y z
N MET A 1 -60.31 -4.22 -0.17
CA MET A 1 -59.06 -4.83 -0.70
C MET A 1 -57.79 -4.14 -0.17
N SER A 2 -57.82 -3.48 1.00
CA SER A 2 -56.68 -2.68 1.52
C SER A 2 -55.62 -3.49 2.30
N ASN A 3 -56.04 -4.52 3.05
CA ASN A 3 -55.17 -5.18 4.04
C ASN A 3 -54.10 -6.13 3.46
N LYS A 4 -54.19 -6.51 2.18
CA LYS A 4 -53.22 -7.41 1.55
C LYS A 4 -51.96 -6.67 1.07
N LEU A 5 -52.11 -5.43 0.60
CA LEU A 5 -51.01 -4.62 0.11
C LEU A 5 -50.13 -4.10 1.26
N GLU A 6 -50.74 -3.66 2.36
CA GLU A 6 -50.02 -3.24 3.57
C GLU A 6 -49.24 -4.38 4.22
N ARG A 7 -49.82 -5.60 4.25
CA ARG A 7 -49.12 -6.79 4.76
C ARG A 7 -47.96 -7.20 3.87
N LEU A 8 -48.08 -7.06 2.55
CA LEU A 8 -47.00 -7.36 1.61
C LEU A 8 -45.84 -6.37 1.73
N ILE A 9 -46.14 -5.08 1.92
CA ILE A 9 -45.14 -4.02 2.13
C ILE A 9 -44.40 -4.24 3.46
N CYS A 10 -45.09 -4.56 4.56
CA CYS A 10 -44.44 -4.89 5.83
C CYS A 10 -43.55 -6.15 5.74
N LEU A 11 -43.97 -7.18 4.98
CA LEU A 11 -43.16 -8.38 4.74
C LEU A 11 -41.90 -8.07 3.93
N LEU A 12 -41.98 -7.21 2.92
CA LEU A 12 -40.83 -6.76 2.12
C LEU A 12 -39.84 -5.88 2.91
N ILE A 13 -40.34 -5.00 3.79
CA ILE A 13 -39.49 -4.17 4.66
C ILE A 13 -38.77 -5.02 5.72
N CYS A 14 -39.44 -6.04 6.28
CA CYS A 14 -38.79 -6.99 7.18
C CYS A 14 -37.73 -7.85 6.48
N LEU A 15 -37.93 -8.24 5.22
CA LEU A 15 -36.98 -9.09 4.49
C LEU A 15 -35.67 -8.36 4.14
N CYS A 16 -35.72 -7.04 3.89
CA CYS A 16 -34.52 -6.23 3.65
C CYS A 16 -33.64 -6.02 4.90
N SER A 17 -34.18 -6.26 6.10
CA SER A 17 -33.46 -6.05 7.37
C SER A 17 -32.61 -7.26 7.79
N LEU A 18 -32.72 -8.37 7.06
CA LEU A 18 -32.06 -9.65 7.36
C LEU A 18 -30.82 -9.92 6.50
N VAL A 19 -30.34 -8.94 5.72
CA VAL A 19 -29.08 -9.11 5.00
C VAL A 19 -27.93 -8.90 6.01
N PRO A 20 -27.23 -9.96 6.45
CA PRO A 20 -26.07 -9.77 7.30
C PRO A 20 -25.07 -8.90 6.55
N SER A 21 -24.61 -7.84 7.20
CA SER A 21 -23.50 -7.02 6.71
C SER A 21 -22.31 -7.95 6.57
N VAL A 22 -21.95 -8.36 5.35
CA VAL A 22 -20.78 -9.21 5.13
C VAL A 22 -19.58 -8.40 5.62
N PRO A 23 -18.88 -8.81 6.68
CA PRO A 23 -17.71 -8.07 7.12
C PRO A 23 -16.72 -8.08 5.96
N LEU A 24 -16.21 -6.89 5.59
CA LEU A 24 -15.12 -6.75 4.63
C LEU A 24 -13.91 -7.47 5.23
N LYS A 25 -13.76 -8.75 4.95
CA LYS A 25 -12.68 -9.57 5.47
C LYS A 25 -11.40 -9.12 4.76
N ALA A 26 -10.36 -8.81 5.53
CA ALA A 26 -9.04 -8.65 4.95
C ALA A 26 -8.66 -9.95 4.23
N GLU A 27 -8.03 -9.84 3.07
CA GLU A 27 -7.52 -11.00 2.33
C GLU A 27 -6.64 -11.85 3.26
N THR A 28 -6.83 -13.15 3.18
CA THR A 28 -5.97 -14.16 3.82
C THR A 28 -4.59 -14.17 3.19
N PRO A 29 -3.56 -14.72 3.86
CA PRO A 29 -2.24 -14.91 3.27
C PRO A 29 -2.26 -15.61 1.91
N GLU A 30 -3.09 -16.64 1.76
CA GLU A 30 -3.24 -17.42 0.52
C GLU A 30 -3.89 -16.59 -0.60
N GLU A 31 -4.90 -15.78 -0.26
CA GLU A 31 -5.54 -14.85 -1.18
C GLU A 31 -4.55 -13.76 -1.64
N TRP A 32 -3.74 -13.21 -0.74
CA TRP A 32 -2.68 -12.26 -1.10
C TRP A 32 -1.66 -12.85 -2.07
N VAL A 33 -1.18 -14.07 -1.80
CA VAL A 33 -0.23 -14.77 -2.67
C VAL A 33 -0.86 -15.01 -4.03
N THR A 34 -2.10 -15.51 -4.06
CA THR A 34 -2.83 -15.80 -5.31
C THR A 34 -3.08 -14.54 -6.13
N LEU A 35 -3.54 -13.47 -5.50
CA LEU A 35 -3.80 -12.19 -6.16
C LEU A 35 -2.51 -11.56 -6.68
N GLY A 36 -1.47 -11.48 -5.85
CA GLY A 36 -0.18 -10.93 -6.23
C GLY A 36 0.42 -11.67 -7.41
N LYS A 37 0.38 -13.00 -7.40
CA LYS A 37 0.82 -13.85 -8.52
C LYS A 37 0.03 -13.56 -9.80
N ARG A 38 -1.29 -13.46 -9.70
CA ARG A 38 -2.16 -13.21 -10.87
C ARG A 38 -1.89 -11.85 -11.51
N ILE A 39 -1.68 -10.81 -10.70
CA ILE A 39 -1.47 -9.44 -11.19
C ILE A 39 -0.06 -9.25 -11.74
N HIS A 40 0.95 -9.81 -11.07
CA HIS A 40 2.35 -9.56 -11.42
C HIS A 40 2.95 -10.60 -12.38
N GLY A 41 2.44 -11.84 -12.39
CA GLY A 41 3.01 -12.97 -13.11
C GLY A 41 3.90 -13.89 -12.26
N GLY A 42 4.05 -13.61 -10.97
CA GLY A 42 4.80 -14.39 -9.99
C GLY A 42 4.68 -13.78 -8.60
N PHE A 43 4.97 -14.55 -7.53
CA PHE A 43 4.93 -14.02 -6.17
C PHE A 43 6.31 -14.01 -5.50
N GLY A 44 6.96 -12.84 -5.51
CA GLY A 44 8.24 -12.58 -4.86
C GLY A 44 8.11 -11.84 -3.52
N SER A 45 9.18 -11.87 -2.72
CA SER A 45 9.28 -11.15 -1.43
C SER A 45 9.10 -9.64 -1.56
N TYR A 46 9.46 -9.06 -2.71
CA TYR A 46 9.24 -7.63 -2.99
C TYR A 46 7.75 -7.27 -3.06
N ILE A 47 6.91 -8.14 -3.63
CA ILE A 47 5.46 -7.94 -3.67
C ILE A 47 4.90 -8.04 -2.26
N ALA A 48 5.31 -9.06 -1.50
CA ALA A 48 4.92 -9.20 -0.10
C ALA A 48 5.32 -7.96 0.73
N LEU A 49 6.50 -7.38 0.48
CA LEU A 49 6.95 -6.14 1.13
C LEU A 49 6.02 -4.98 0.78
N GLY A 50 5.64 -4.87 -0.49
CA GLY A 50 4.68 -3.87 -0.94
C GLY A 50 3.32 -4.01 -0.27
N ILE A 51 2.80 -5.24 -0.15
CA ILE A 51 1.55 -5.52 0.55
C ILE A 51 1.66 -5.06 2.01
N ARG A 52 2.76 -5.41 2.69
CA ARG A 52 2.99 -5.04 4.09
C ARG A 52 3.01 -3.51 4.28
N ILE A 53 3.71 -2.80 3.41
CA ILE A 53 3.76 -1.33 3.42
C ILE A 53 2.36 -0.74 3.18
N GLY A 54 1.63 -1.25 2.19
CA GLY A 54 0.28 -0.79 1.87
C GLY A 54 -0.71 -0.99 3.02
N LEU A 55 -0.73 -2.18 3.63
CA LEU A 55 -1.59 -2.49 4.77
C LEU A 55 -1.24 -1.65 6.01
N ASP A 56 0.04 -1.46 6.29
CA ASP A 56 0.49 -0.57 7.39
C ASP A 56 0.05 0.88 7.14
N ALA A 57 0.16 1.37 5.91
CA ALA A 57 -0.25 2.73 5.55
C ALA A 57 -1.78 2.93 5.65
N MET A 58 -2.56 1.97 5.13
CA MET A 58 -4.02 1.98 5.26
C MET A 58 -4.45 2.08 6.73
N LYS A 59 -3.81 1.29 7.60
CA LYS A 59 -4.09 1.30 9.04
C LYS A 59 -3.69 2.61 9.71
N ARG A 60 -2.48 3.12 9.47
CA ARG A 60 -1.95 4.33 10.13
C ARG A 60 -2.67 5.61 9.72
N LEU A 61 -3.18 5.66 8.48
CA LEU A 61 -3.89 6.81 7.93
C LEU A 61 -5.42 6.70 8.05
N ASP A 62 -5.92 5.63 8.70
CA ASP A 62 -7.35 5.27 8.76
C ASP A 62 -8.06 5.42 7.41
N ALA A 63 -7.38 4.94 6.35
CA ALA A 63 -7.79 5.21 4.99
C ALA A 63 -8.76 4.14 4.48
N LYS A 64 -9.76 4.58 3.72
CA LYS A 64 -10.65 3.68 2.96
C LYS A 64 -10.08 3.40 1.57
N PRO A 65 -10.57 2.34 0.89
CA PRO A 65 -10.20 2.07 -0.50
C PRO A 65 -10.26 3.34 -1.36
N ARG A 66 -9.23 3.56 -2.17
CA ARG A 66 -9.10 4.69 -3.09
C ARG A 66 -8.92 6.06 -2.42
N GLU A 67 -8.69 6.14 -1.11
CA GLU A 67 -8.39 7.41 -0.44
C GLU A 67 -6.91 7.78 -0.45
N LEU A 68 -6.03 6.85 -0.81
CA LEU A 68 -4.60 7.07 -0.85
C LEU A 68 -4.12 7.53 -2.24
N ASP A 69 -3.10 8.38 -2.22
CA ASP A 69 -2.24 8.71 -3.36
C ASP A 69 -0.81 8.24 -3.04
N VAL A 70 -0.24 7.45 -3.93
CA VAL A 70 1.00 6.69 -3.72
C VAL A 70 2.03 7.12 -4.76
N THR A 71 3.23 7.42 -4.31
CA THR A 71 4.39 7.60 -5.19
C THR A 71 5.51 6.69 -4.71
N TYR A 72 5.89 5.74 -5.56
CA TYR A 72 7.02 4.85 -5.34
C TYR A 72 8.23 5.37 -6.11
N PHE A 73 9.34 5.57 -5.41
CA PHE A 73 10.62 5.96 -5.97
C PHE A 73 11.54 4.75 -5.99
N ASP A 74 11.88 4.30 -7.18
CA ASP A 74 12.70 3.11 -7.38
C ASP A 74 14.18 3.42 -7.13
N GLY A 75 14.83 2.66 -6.25
CA GLY A 75 16.23 2.87 -5.91
C GLY A 75 17.16 2.50 -7.06
N ALA A 76 18.34 3.11 -7.12
CA ALA A 76 19.30 2.88 -8.21
C ALA A 76 19.73 1.41 -8.35
N ASN A 77 19.68 0.67 -7.24
CA ASN A 77 20.11 -0.73 -7.15
C ASN A 77 18.94 -1.72 -7.08
N ALA A 78 17.70 -1.27 -7.22
CA ALA A 78 16.56 -2.17 -7.29
C ALA A 78 16.47 -2.79 -8.69
N PRO A 79 16.27 -4.12 -8.82
CA PRO A 79 16.19 -4.76 -10.13
C PRO A 79 14.88 -4.45 -10.86
N CYS A 80 13.81 -4.15 -10.10
CA CYS A 80 12.49 -3.79 -10.59
C CYS A 80 11.70 -3.07 -9.50
N PRO A 81 10.70 -2.24 -9.85
CA PRO A 81 9.78 -1.60 -8.91
C PRO A 81 8.68 -2.55 -8.41
N CYS A 82 8.98 -3.85 -8.23
CA CYS A 82 8.00 -4.89 -7.90
C CYS A 82 7.28 -4.66 -6.55
N VAL A 83 7.86 -3.85 -5.66
CA VAL A 83 7.22 -3.38 -4.41
C VAL A 83 5.96 -2.55 -4.71
N ALA A 84 5.96 -1.75 -5.79
CA ALA A 84 4.83 -0.92 -6.16
C ALA A 84 3.56 -1.75 -6.43
N ASP A 85 3.69 -2.94 -7.02
CA ASP A 85 2.56 -3.83 -7.31
C ASP A 85 1.92 -4.37 -6.02
N GLY A 86 2.74 -4.70 -5.02
CA GLY A 86 2.24 -5.08 -3.70
C GLY A 86 1.48 -3.95 -3.01
N ILE A 87 1.99 -2.72 -3.10
CA ILE A 87 1.31 -1.54 -2.55
C ILE A 87 -0.01 -1.29 -3.30
N MET A 88 0.00 -1.42 -4.62
CA MET A 88 -1.16 -1.26 -5.48
C MET A 88 -2.30 -2.17 -5.02
N ILE A 89 -2.05 -3.47 -4.85
CA ILE A 89 -3.12 -4.41 -4.48
C ILE A 89 -3.59 -4.23 -3.03
N ALA A 90 -2.72 -3.81 -2.11
CA ALA A 90 -3.08 -3.57 -0.71
C ALA A 90 -3.88 -2.27 -0.50
N THR A 91 -3.62 -1.24 -1.30
CA THR A 91 -4.23 0.10 -1.14
C THR A 91 -5.32 0.41 -2.16
N VAL A 92 -5.43 -0.43 -3.20
CA VAL A 92 -6.19 -0.20 -4.44
C VAL A 92 -5.88 1.14 -5.13
N ALA A 93 -4.72 1.74 -4.83
CA ALA A 93 -4.21 2.90 -5.55
C ALA A 93 -3.50 2.40 -6.81
N THR A 94 -3.96 2.80 -7.99
CA THR A 94 -3.49 2.23 -9.27
C THR A 94 -3.05 3.32 -10.25
N PRO A 95 -2.17 2.99 -11.21
CA PRO A 95 -1.83 3.90 -12.29
C PRO A 95 -3.05 4.35 -13.10
N GLY A 96 -3.99 3.43 -13.36
CA GLY A 96 -5.22 3.74 -14.11
C GLY A 96 -6.16 4.71 -13.38
N GLN A 97 -6.09 4.79 -12.05
CA GLN A 97 -6.80 5.78 -11.25
C GLN A 97 -5.99 7.07 -11.04
N ASN A 98 -4.79 7.16 -11.60
CA ASN A 98 -3.80 8.21 -11.33
C ASN A 98 -3.51 8.40 -9.82
N SER A 99 -3.67 7.34 -9.04
CA SER A 99 -3.42 7.33 -7.59
C SER A 99 -2.16 6.56 -7.20
N LEU A 100 -1.48 5.95 -8.17
CA LEU A 100 -0.15 5.36 -7.99
C LEU A 100 0.78 5.77 -9.13
N ARG A 101 1.99 6.22 -8.78
CA ARG A 101 3.04 6.59 -9.72
C ARG A 101 4.35 5.92 -9.32
N VAL A 102 5.09 5.41 -10.31
CA VAL A 102 6.46 4.92 -10.13
C VAL A 102 7.41 5.93 -10.76
N ILE A 103 8.39 6.39 -10.00
CA ILE A 103 9.41 7.35 -10.43
C ILE A 103 10.77 6.69 -10.28
N SER A 104 11.51 6.57 -11.38
CA SER A 104 12.87 6.03 -11.32
C SER A 104 13.78 7.03 -10.61
N SER A 105 14.40 6.63 -9.50
CA SER A 105 15.33 7.45 -8.72
C SER A 105 16.73 6.86 -8.79
N LYS A 106 17.36 6.99 -9.97
CA LYS A 106 18.70 6.43 -10.24
C LYS A 106 19.85 7.08 -9.45
N SER A 107 19.58 8.05 -8.57
CA SER A 107 20.62 8.83 -7.87
C SER A 107 20.82 8.47 -6.40
N ASP A 108 19.99 7.60 -5.80
CA ASP A 108 20.12 7.22 -4.40
C ASP A 108 20.42 5.74 -4.26
N SER A 109 21.70 5.41 -4.08
CA SER A 109 22.19 4.04 -3.90
C SER A 109 22.00 3.49 -2.49
N ASN A 110 21.69 4.35 -1.51
CA ASN A 110 21.56 3.97 -0.11
C ASN A 110 20.20 3.34 0.21
N ASN A 111 19.22 3.55 -0.68
CA ASN A 111 17.86 3.06 -0.53
C ASN A 111 17.53 2.08 -1.66
N PHE A 112 16.88 0.97 -1.30
CA PHE A 112 16.26 0.06 -2.26
C PHE A 112 15.02 0.70 -2.88
N GLY A 113 14.29 1.50 -2.09
CA GLY A 113 13.15 2.27 -2.57
C GLY A 113 12.61 3.21 -1.52
N VAL A 114 11.86 4.21 -1.95
CA VAL A 114 11.15 5.14 -1.07
C VAL A 114 9.70 5.20 -1.49
N VAL A 115 8.77 5.11 -0.53
CA VAL A 115 7.34 5.23 -0.79
C VAL A 115 6.80 6.44 -0.06
N VAL A 116 6.09 7.30 -0.77
CA VAL A 116 5.32 8.38 -0.17
C VAL A 116 3.85 8.07 -0.37
N ILE A 117 3.11 7.99 0.73
CA ILE A 117 1.69 7.67 0.75
C ILE A 117 0.96 8.80 1.46
N LYS A 118 0.01 9.42 0.75
CA LYS A 118 -0.78 10.54 1.25
C LYS A 118 -2.25 10.17 1.29
N ASN A 119 -2.93 10.45 2.39
CA ASN A 119 -4.40 10.41 2.43
C ASN A 119 -4.93 11.67 1.72
N LYS A 120 -5.69 11.48 0.63
CA LYS A 120 -6.21 12.58 -0.20
C LYS A 120 -7.21 13.46 0.53
N LYS A 121 -7.92 12.91 1.53
CA LYS A 121 -8.94 13.63 2.30
C LYS A 121 -8.32 14.46 3.42
N THR A 122 -7.43 13.85 4.21
CA THR A 122 -6.85 14.52 5.39
C THR A 122 -5.58 15.31 5.05
N GLY A 123 -4.90 14.94 3.96
CA GLY A 123 -3.61 15.48 3.58
C GLY A 123 -2.43 14.92 4.40
N GLU A 124 -2.67 14.04 5.36
CA GLU A 124 -1.65 13.35 6.12
C GLU A 124 -0.78 12.46 5.22
N LEU A 125 0.49 12.32 5.60
CA LEU A 125 1.50 11.70 4.75
C LEU A 125 2.41 10.80 5.59
N LEU A 126 2.67 9.62 5.04
CA LEU A 126 3.69 8.69 5.49
C LEU A 126 4.77 8.53 4.42
N ARG A 127 6.03 8.49 4.88
CA ARG A 127 7.18 8.16 4.05
C ARG A 127 7.83 6.88 4.55
N TYR A 128 7.83 5.87 3.71
CA TYR A 128 8.50 4.59 3.93
C TYR A 128 9.86 4.62 3.23
N VAL A 129 10.91 4.25 3.94
CA VAL A 129 12.27 4.12 3.40
C VAL A 129 12.68 2.67 3.52
N ILE A 130 12.94 2.02 2.39
CA ILE A 130 13.44 0.65 2.30
C ILE A 130 14.96 0.75 2.15
N PRO A 131 15.75 0.39 3.18
CA PRO A 131 17.20 0.50 3.11
C PRO A 131 17.75 -0.47 2.06
N ALA A 132 18.87 -0.12 1.41
CA ALA A 132 19.54 -1.01 0.46
C ALA A 132 19.88 -2.39 1.08
N ALA A 133 20.19 -2.42 2.38
CA ALA A 133 20.46 -3.65 3.12
C ALA A 133 19.29 -4.65 3.17
N ALA A 134 18.04 -4.20 3.00
CA ALA A 134 16.88 -5.09 2.95
C ALA A 134 16.94 -6.04 1.74
N ARG A 135 17.62 -5.63 0.66
CA ARG A 135 17.73 -6.41 -0.58
C ARG A 135 18.29 -7.80 -0.34
N SER A 136 19.42 -7.92 0.36
CA SER A 136 20.07 -9.23 0.59
C SER A 136 19.15 -10.23 1.29
N LEU A 137 18.35 -9.75 2.25
CA LEU A 137 17.38 -10.57 2.95
C LEU A 137 16.22 -11.00 2.05
N LEU A 138 15.66 -10.05 1.31
CA LEU A 138 14.54 -10.29 0.38
C LEU A 138 14.94 -11.23 -0.77
N ASP A 139 16.15 -11.06 -1.31
CA ASP A 139 16.71 -11.91 -2.38
C ASP A 139 16.93 -13.34 -1.87
N LYS A 140 17.46 -13.48 -0.66
CA LYS A 140 17.60 -14.79 -0.01
C LYS A 140 16.25 -15.50 0.12
N TRP A 141 15.19 -14.82 0.54
CA TRP A 141 13.86 -15.43 0.58
C TRP A 141 13.31 -15.80 -0.79
N ASN A 142 13.65 -15.04 -1.85
CA ASN A 142 13.26 -15.41 -3.21
C ASN A 142 13.95 -16.70 -3.68
N GLN A 143 15.17 -16.97 -3.20
CA GLN A 143 15.94 -18.17 -3.52
C GLN A 143 15.50 -19.38 -2.69
N ASP A 144 15.34 -19.19 -1.37
CA ASP A 144 15.23 -20.29 -0.42
C ASP A 144 13.78 -20.72 -0.12
N LEU A 145 12.80 -19.84 -0.32
CA LEU A 145 11.42 -20.03 0.13
C LEU A 145 10.44 -20.15 -1.04
N ASN A 146 9.34 -20.88 -0.81
CA ASN A 146 8.19 -20.87 -1.73
C ASN A 146 7.34 -19.59 -1.59
N GLU A 147 6.41 -19.36 -2.52
CA GLU A 147 5.59 -18.14 -2.58
C GLU A 147 4.86 -17.82 -1.27
N ARG A 148 4.27 -18.84 -0.64
CA ARG A 148 3.54 -18.69 0.62
C ARG A 148 4.50 -18.41 1.78
N GLN A 149 5.62 -19.10 1.86
CA GLN A 149 6.65 -18.85 2.87
C GLN A 149 7.29 -17.46 2.76
N ARG A 150 7.47 -16.93 1.54
CA ARG A 150 7.96 -15.56 1.32
C ARG A 150 7.02 -14.53 1.94
N TYR A 151 5.71 -14.72 1.79
CA TYR A 151 4.72 -13.86 2.43
C TYR A 151 4.88 -13.85 3.95
N ASP A 152 4.92 -15.02 4.59
CA ASP A 152 5.09 -15.11 6.04
C ASP A 152 6.39 -14.50 6.52
N ALA A 153 7.50 -14.80 5.84
CA ALA A 153 8.81 -14.28 6.21
C ALA A 153 8.80 -12.75 6.21
N VAL A 154 8.21 -12.14 5.18
CA VAL A 154 8.06 -10.68 5.10
C VAL A 154 7.11 -10.14 6.15
N MET A 155 5.97 -10.78 6.42
CA MET A 155 4.99 -10.27 7.38
C MET A 155 5.47 -10.37 8.84
N ASN A 156 6.20 -11.43 9.18
CA ASN A 156 6.61 -11.74 10.56
C ASN A 156 7.98 -11.17 10.95
N THR A 157 8.80 -10.76 9.97
CA THR A 157 10.09 -10.13 10.25
C THR A 157 9.91 -8.74 10.88
N SER A 158 10.85 -8.30 11.73
CA SER A 158 10.84 -6.93 12.27
C SER A 158 10.82 -5.89 11.14
N SER A 159 9.91 -4.91 11.22
CA SER A 159 9.83 -3.84 10.24
C SER A 159 11.15 -3.08 10.10
N ASP A 160 11.93 -2.93 11.17
CA ASP A 160 13.18 -2.14 11.17
C ASP A 160 14.25 -2.70 10.22
N SER A 161 14.16 -3.99 9.88
CA SER A 161 15.03 -4.64 8.90
C SER A 161 14.56 -4.48 7.45
N LEU A 162 13.30 -4.09 7.24
CA LEU A 162 12.67 -3.98 5.93
C LEU A 162 12.35 -2.54 5.53
N PHE A 163 11.86 -1.71 6.44
CA PHE A 163 11.55 -0.31 6.19
C PHE A 163 11.48 0.53 7.46
N ARG A 164 11.72 1.83 7.32
CA ARG A 164 11.45 2.85 8.34
C ARG A 164 10.29 3.73 7.90
N VAL A 165 9.44 4.12 8.85
CA VAL A 165 8.28 4.97 8.58
C VAL A 165 8.46 6.33 9.24
N PHE A 166 8.24 7.40 8.48
CA PHE A 166 8.24 8.77 8.95
C PHE A 166 6.86 9.37 8.69
N SER A 167 6.27 10.02 9.70
CA SER A 167 5.01 10.73 9.56
C SER A 167 5.21 12.24 9.63
N ASN A 168 4.41 12.97 8.85
CA ASN A 168 4.26 14.40 9.02
C ASN A 168 3.04 14.70 9.88
N ASN A 169 3.17 14.52 11.19
CA ASN A 169 2.37 15.38 12.06
C ASN A 169 2.77 16.82 11.75
N LYS A 170 1.81 17.73 11.57
CA LYS A 170 1.94 19.12 11.05
C LYS A 170 3.00 20.01 11.73
N LYS A 171 3.77 19.51 12.70
CA LYS A 171 4.93 20.15 13.31
C LYS A 171 6.22 19.47 12.79
N SER A 172 6.94 20.14 11.89
CA SER A 172 8.40 19.97 11.64
C SER A 172 8.95 19.09 10.51
N TYR A 173 8.26 18.87 9.38
CA TYR A 173 9.03 18.42 8.21
C TYR A 173 9.75 19.59 7.53
N LYS A 174 11.08 19.64 7.69
CA LYS A 174 11.96 20.32 6.73
C LYS A 174 12.27 19.32 5.63
N ALA A 175 11.95 19.68 4.39
CA ALA A 175 12.38 18.91 3.23
C ALA A 175 13.90 18.70 3.29
N PRO A 176 14.41 17.48 3.08
CA PRO A 176 15.84 17.24 2.93
C PRO A 176 16.42 18.21 1.89
N LYS A 177 17.53 18.88 2.23
CA LYS A 177 18.17 19.89 1.35
C LYS A 177 18.65 19.31 0.02
N ASP A 178 18.77 17.98 -0.06
CA ASP A 178 19.37 17.25 -1.17
C ASP A 178 18.33 16.50 -2.01
N LEU A 179 17.04 16.76 -1.81
CA LEU A 179 16.02 16.25 -2.72
C LEU A 179 16.18 16.92 -4.11
N PRO A 180 16.25 16.13 -5.20
CA PRO A 180 16.22 16.70 -6.54
C PRO A 180 15.01 17.63 -6.67
N LYS A 181 15.19 18.82 -7.29
CA LYS A 181 14.13 19.85 -7.42
C LYS A 181 12.79 19.32 -7.94
N LEU A 182 12.78 18.19 -8.66
CA LEU A 182 11.58 17.50 -9.14
C LEU A 182 10.68 16.96 -8.00
N TYR A 183 11.24 16.65 -6.84
CA TYR A 183 10.50 16.12 -5.68
C TYR A 183 9.80 17.20 -4.86
N ILE A 184 10.27 18.44 -4.94
CA ILE A 184 9.66 19.59 -4.26
C ILE A 184 8.29 19.92 -4.88
N PHE A 185 8.10 19.61 -6.17
CA PHE A 185 6.87 19.92 -6.92
C PHE A 185 5.71 18.96 -6.63
N LEU A 186 5.96 17.80 -6.01
CA LEU A 186 4.93 16.85 -5.57
C LEU A 186 4.39 17.14 -4.17
N MET A 187 4.93 18.16 -3.49
CA MET A 187 4.38 18.65 -2.23
C MET A 187 3.36 19.77 -2.52
N PRO A 188 2.18 19.79 -1.87
CA PRO A 188 1.26 20.89 -2.03
C PRO A 188 1.95 22.19 -1.62
N ILE A 189 2.12 23.10 -2.58
CA ILE A 189 2.56 24.47 -2.34
C ILE A 189 1.56 25.07 -1.36
N ARG A 190 2.04 25.46 -0.17
CA ARG A 190 1.28 26.35 0.72
C ARG A 190 1.10 27.66 -0.03
N LYS A 191 -0.09 27.92 -0.55
CA LYS A 191 -0.52 29.30 -0.78
C LYS A 191 -0.88 29.87 0.59
N GLY A 192 0.00 30.73 1.09
CA GLY A 192 -0.42 31.79 2.02
C GLY A 192 -1.17 32.88 1.28
#